data_AF-A0A368SXP7-F1
#
_entry.id   AF-A0A368SXP7-F1
#
_cell.length_a   1.000
_cell.length_b   1.000
_cell.length_c   1.000
_cell.angle_alpha   90.00
_cell.angle_beta   90.00
_cell.angle_gamma   90.00
#
_symmetry.space_group_name_H-M   'P 1'
#
loop_
_entity.id
_entity.type
_entity.pdbx_description
1 polymer ?
#
loop_
_entity_poly.entity_id
_entity_poly.type
_entity_poly.pdbx_seq_one_letter_code
_entity_poly.pdbx_strand_id
1 'polypeptide(L)'
;MSSGRYAMWIAGAWAPGSLSSTIPETAGSWRVAPIPQWEDGAATSAENGGSSVAVLGQSENTLAAIGFAQWLNSDPEAVRSLNRDAGLFPATTELLEDPEFLDEESELMGGQQANRVFAEASAAVAPGWQYLPIQVYANSVFGDSVGPALTGGIPIADGLAAWQEEIARYGEEQGFTVSTR
;
A
#
# COMPACT_ATOMS: atom_id res chain seq x y z
N MET A 1 -13.10 8.09 10.65
CA MET A 1 -13.87 7.01 9.98
C MET A 1 -14.92 6.42 10.91
N SER A 2 -14.60 6.18 12.19
CA SER A 2 -15.57 5.76 13.21
C SER A 2 -16.84 6.63 13.33
N SER A 3 -16.72 7.93 13.11
CA SER A 3 -17.89 8.86 13.11
C SER A 3 -18.81 8.74 11.89
N GLY A 4 -18.49 7.89 10.91
CA GLY A 4 -19.27 7.76 9.67
C GLY A 4 -19.15 8.92 8.68
N ARG A 5 -18.31 9.94 8.97
CA ARG A 5 -18.10 11.10 8.07
C ARG A 5 -17.56 10.70 6.68
N TYR A 6 -16.75 9.65 6.61
CA TYR A 6 -16.17 9.15 5.37
C TYR A 6 -16.73 7.74 5.10
N ALA A 7 -17.47 7.59 4.00
CA ALA A 7 -18.14 6.35 3.64
C ALA A 7 -17.22 5.35 2.90
N MET A 8 -16.04 5.78 2.47
CA MET A 8 -15.10 4.98 1.68
C MET A 8 -13.66 5.29 2.07
N TRP A 9 -12.79 4.29 1.94
CA TRP A 9 -11.35 4.41 1.98
C TRP A 9 -10.74 3.69 0.78
N ILE A 10 -9.96 4.39 -0.03
CA ILE A 10 -9.10 3.76 -1.04
C ILE A 10 -7.74 3.55 -0.38
N ALA A 11 -7.35 2.29 -0.17
CA ALA A 11 -6.16 1.91 0.58
C ALA A 11 -5.61 0.56 0.11
N GLY A 12 -4.39 0.22 0.54
CA GLY A 12 -3.85 -1.12 0.32
C GLY A 12 -4.58 -2.19 1.14
N ALA A 13 -4.41 -3.46 0.74
CA ALA A 13 -5.06 -4.62 1.36
C ALA A 13 -4.69 -4.88 2.84
N TRP A 14 -3.75 -4.10 3.40
CA TRP A 14 -3.42 -4.06 4.83
C TRP A 14 -4.42 -3.25 5.68
N ALA A 15 -5.29 -2.46 5.04
CA ALA A 15 -6.28 -1.62 5.72
C ALA A 15 -7.21 -2.35 6.72
N PRO A 16 -7.69 -3.58 6.47
CA PRO A 16 -8.51 -4.34 7.42
C PRO A 16 -7.85 -4.50 8.79
N GLY A 17 -6.56 -4.83 8.84
CA GLY A 17 -5.82 -4.95 10.10
C GLY A 17 -5.76 -3.63 10.88
N SER A 18 -5.64 -2.50 10.18
CA SER A 18 -5.69 -1.17 10.80
C SER A 18 -7.08 -0.83 11.34
N LEU A 19 -8.15 -1.16 10.61
CA LEU A 19 -9.53 -0.96 11.08
C LEU A 19 -9.82 -1.78 12.34
N SER A 20 -9.44 -3.06 12.34
CA SER A 20 -9.62 -3.97 13.48
C SER A 20 -8.90 -3.48 14.74
N SER A 21 -7.68 -2.97 14.60
CA SER A 21 -6.88 -2.49 15.74
C SER A 21 -7.25 -1.08 16.23
N THR A 22 -7.71 -0.19 15.34
CA THR A 22 -7.88 1.24 15.65
C THR A 22 -9.33 1.63 15.91
N ILE A 23 -10.28 1.05 15.17
CA ILE A 23 -11.72 1.34 15.28
C ILE A 23 -12.57 0.05 15.29
N PRO A 24 -12.28 -0.89 16.22
CA PRO A 24 -12.95 -2.19 16.29
C PRO A 24 -14.47 -2.08 16.44
N GLU A 25 -14.97 -0.98 17.01
CA GLU A 25 -16.40 -0.71 17.15
C GLU A 25 -17.17 -0.60 15.82
N THR A 26 -16.44 -0.49 14.70
CA THR A 26 -17.02 -0.43 13.36
C THR A 26 -17.09 -1.79 12.65
N ALA A 27 -16.70 -2.88 13.32
CA ALA A 27 -16.78 -4.23 12.78
C ALA A 27 -18.19 -4.56 12.25
N GLY A 28 -18.24 -5.29 11.14
CA GLY A 28 -19.47 -5.64 10.44
C GLY A 28 -20.02 -4.54 9.53
N SER A 29 -19.58 -3.29 9.69
CA SER A 29 -20.07 -2.14 8.91
C SER A 29 -19.30 -1.91 7.59
N TRP A 30 -18.11 -2.49 7.45
CA TRP A 30 -17.26 -2.30 6.28
C TRP A 30 -17.49 -3.38 5.22
N ARG A 31 -17.20 -3.04 3.96
CA ARG A 31 -17.12 -3.97 2.83
C ARG A 31 -15.92 -3.59 1.97
N VAL A 32 -15.43 -4.55 1.20
CA VAL A 32 -14.33 -4.39 0.25
C VAL A 32 -14.88 -4.46 -1.18
N ALA A 33 -14.37 -3.61 -2.06
CA ALA A 33 -14.69 -3.61 -3.49
C ALA A 33 -13.42 -3.30 -4.29
N PRO A 34 -13.36 -3.66 -5.59
CA PRO A 34 -12.29 -3.22 -6.49
C PRO A 34 -12.17 -1.69 -6.51
N ILE A 35 -10.97 -1.17 -6.75
CA ILE A 35 -10.77 0.28 -6.87
C ILE A 35 -11.57 0.82 -8.06
N PRO A 36 -12.13 2.05 -7.97
CA PRO A 36 -12.85 2.66 -9.08
C PRO A 36 -11.99 2.75 -10.35
N GLN A 37 -12.63 2.55 -11.51
CA GLN A 37 -11.97 2.54 -12.82
C GLN A 37 -12.34 3.79 -13.62
N TRP A 38 -11.44 4.22 -14.50
CA TRP A 38 -11.69 5.33 -15.42
C TRP A 38 -12.54 4.93 -16.63
N GLU A 39 -12.40 3.68 -17.07
CA GLU A 39 -13.11 3.12 -18.23
C GLU A 39 -14.01 1.97 -17.79
N ASP A 40 -15.22 1.90 -18.35
CA ASP A 40 -16.16 0.83 -18.08
C ASP A 40 -15.57 -0.54 -18.48
N GLY A 41 -15.61 -1.49 -17.55
CA GLY A 41 -15.11 -2.85 -17.77
C GLY A 41 -13.60 -3.01 -17.59
N ALA A 42 -12.86 -1.93 -17.30
CA ALA A 42 -11.47 -2.06 -16.86
C ALA A 42 -11.40 -2.73 -15.47
N ALA A 43 -10.23 -3.28 -15.15
CA ALA A 43 -9.99 -3.97 -13.88
C ALA A 43 -8.53 -3.75 -13.44
N THR A 44 -7.99 -2.55 -13.63
CA THR A 44 -6.60 -2.24 -13.28
C THR A 44 -6.50 -1.85 -11.81
N SER A 45 -5.47 -2.36 -11.13
CA SER A 45 -5.16 -2.06 -9.73
C SER A 45 -3.79 -1.39 -9.58
N ALA A 46 -3.50 -0.91 -8.37
CA ALA A 46 -2.21 -0.36 -7.98
C ALA A 46 -1.88 -0.75 -6.54
N GLU A 47 -0.61 -0.68 -6.18
CA GLU A 47 -0.17 -0.90 -4.81
C GLU A 47 -0.10 0.41 -4.02
N ASN A 48 -0.53 0.37 -2.76
CA ASN A 48 -0.34 1.45 -1.81
C ASN A 48 0.27 0.87 -0.52
N GLY A 49 1.49 1.26 -0.20
CA GLY A 49 2.23 0.68 0.91
C GLY A 49 2.91 -0.62 0.53
N GLY A 50 2.90 -1.59 1.44
CA GLY A 50 3.78 -2.76 1.38
C GLY A 50 5.13 -2.45 2.05
N SER A 51 5.66 -3.45 2.77
CA SER A 51 6.88 -3.32 3.54
C SER A 51 7.83 -4.45 3.19
N SER A 52 9.13 -4.19 3.35
CA SER A 52 10.19 -5.20 3.22
C SER A 52 11.13 -5.12 4.40
N VAL A 53 11.79 -6.23 4.73
CA VAL A 53 12.87 -6.25 5.71
C VAL A 53 14.21 -6.10 4.99
N ALA A 54 14.93 -5.02 5.29
CA ALA A 54 16.25 -4.76 4.74
C ALA A 54 17.33 -4.91 5.82
N VAL A 55 18.47 -5.52 5.46
CA VAL A 55 19.66 -5.59 6.33
C VAL A 55 20.57 -4.42 6.02
N LEU A 56 20.85 -3.60 7.04
CA LEU A 56 21.76 -2.46 6.90
C LEU A 56 23.19 -2.94 6.63
N GLY A 57 23.89 -2.27 5.72
CA GLY A 57 25.28 -2.61 5.38
C GLY A 57 26.27 -2.49 6.54
N GLN A 58 25.90 -1.78 7.62
CA GLN A 58 26.70 -1.62 8.84
C GLN A 58 26.43 -2.70 9.90
N SER A 59 25.59 -3.71 9.60
CA SER A 59 25.26 -4.78 10.56
C SER A 59 26.52 -5.55 10.96
N GLU A 60 26.75 -5.70 12.26
CA GLU A 60 27.78 -6.60 12.80
C GLU A 60 27.34 -8.08 12.78
N ASN A 61 26.05 -8.33 12.53
CA ASN A 61 25.44 -9.66 12.54
C ASN A 61 24.78 -9.99 11.19
N THR A 62 25.42 -9.64 10.08
CA THR A 62 24.84 -9.69 8.72
C THR A 62 24.20 -11.03 8.36
N LEU A 63 24.88 -12.15 8.59
CA LEU A 63 24.34 -13.47 8.21
C LEU A 63 23.10 -13.86 9.03
N ALA A 64 23.10 -13.58 10.33
CA ALA A 64 21.94 -13.85 11.18
C ALA A 64 20.75 -12.94 10.80
N ALA A 65 21.01 -11.67 10.52
CA ALA A 65 19.99 -10.71 10.08
C ALA A 65 19.38 -11.12 8.72
N ILE A 66 20.20 -11.56 7.77
CA ILE A 66 19.73 -12.10 6.48
C ILE A 66 18.89 -13.35 6.70
N GLY A 67 19.37 -14.29 7.54
CA GLY A 67 18.63 -15.52 7.84
C GLY A 67 17.26 -15.24 8.45
N PHE A 68 17.18 -14.29 9.38
CA PHE A 68 15.91 -13.85 9.96
C PHE A 68 14.99 -13.19 8.91
N ALA A 69 15.51 -12.24 8.12
CA ALA A 69 14.72 -11.56 7.09
C ALA A 69 14.16 -12.55 6.06
N GLN A 70 14.96 -13.53 5.65
CA GLN A 70 14.54 -14.59 4.74
C GLN A 70 13.46 -15.46 5.39
N TRP A 71 13.69 -15.96 6.61
CA TRP A 71 12.71 -16.79 7.31
C TRP A 71 11.37 -16.06 7.45
N LEU A 72 11.37 -14.84 7.98
CA LEU A 72 10.16 -14.07 8.25
C LEU A 72 9.29 -13.86 7.00
N ASN A 73 9.92 -13.68 5.83
CA ASN A 73 9.22 -13.30 4.59
C ASN A 73 9.04 -14.46 3.59
N SER A 74 9.55 -15.66 3.86
CA SER A 74 9.46 -16.79 2.91
C SER A 74 9.18 -18.15 3.53
N ASP A 75 9.38 -18.32 4.84
CA ASP A 75 9.01 -19.55 5.51
C ASP A 75 7.47 -19.65 5.60
N PRO A 76 6.85 -20.77 5.21
CA PRO A 76 5.39 -20.87 5.17
C PRO A 76 4.71 -20.74 6.54
N GLU A 77 5.38 -21.11 7.64
CA GLU A 77 4.84 -20.90 8.99
C GLU A 77 4.92 -19.42 9.37
N ALA A 78 6.09 -18.80 9.14
CA ALA A 78 6.31 -17.38 9.44
C ALA A 78 5.37 -16.46 8.65
N VAL A 79 5.24 -16.67 7.33
CA VAL A 79 4.35 -15.87 6.48
C VAL A 79 2.89 -16.04 6.90
N ARG A 80 2.44 -17.27 7.21
CA ARG A 80 1.09 -17.50 7.75
C ARG A 80 0.86 -16.78 9.07
N SER A 81 1.87 -16.74 9.96
CA SER A 81 1.76 -15.99 11.22
C SER A 81 1.58 -14.49 11.01
N LEU A 82 2.22 -13.90 9.99
CA LEU A 82 2.05 -12.48 9.66
C LEU A 82 0.62 -12.15 9.25
N ASN A 83 -0.04 -13.06 8.53
CA ASN A 83 -1.44 -12.92 8.20
C ASN A 83 -2.35 -13.14 9.43
N ARG A 84 -2.21 -14.30 10.08
CA ARG A 84 -3.07 -14.71 11.20
C ARG A 84 -2.98 -13.77 12.41
N ASP A 85 -1.77 -13.40 12.82
CA ASP A 85 -1.54 -12.73 14.10
C ASP A 85 -1.44 -11.20 13.95
N ALA A 86 -1.00 -10.71 12.79
CA ALA A 86 -0.86 -9.27 12.52
C ALA A 86 -1.87 -8.72 11.51
N GLY A 87 -2.73 -9.57 10.93
CA GLY A 87 -3.76 -9.15 9.97
C GLY A 87 -3.18 -8.60 8.66
N LEU A 88 -1.95 -8.98 8.31
CA LEU A 88 -1.28 -8.50 7.11
C LEU A 88 -1.75 -9.29 5.87
N PHE A 89 -1.94 -8.58 4.76
CA PHE A 89 -2.17 -9.23 3.48
C PHE A 89 -0.90 -9.97 3.03
N PRO A 90 -1.01 -11.22 2.52
CA PRO A 90 0.16 -12.03 2.19
C PRO A 90 0.98 -11.41 1.05
N ALA A 91 2.31 -11.51 1.19
CA ALA A 91 3.27 -11.12 0.17
C ALA A 91 3.70 -12.31 -0.73
N THR A 92 3.22 -13.52 -0.45
CA THR A 92 3.45 -14.73 -1.24
C THR A 92 2.15 -15.19 -1.91
N THR A 93 2.27 -15.91 -3.03
CA THR A 93 1.11 -16.40 -3.78
C THR A 93 0.44 -17.62 -3.16
N GLU A 94 1.14 -18.36 -2.27
CA GLU A 94 0.63 -19.60 -1.68
C GLU A 94 -0.75 -19.42 -1.02
N LEU A 95 -0.92 -18.37 -0.22
CA LEU A 95 -2.21 -18.08 0.43
C LEU A 95 -3.25 -17.56 -0.56
N LEU A 96 -2.85 -16.91 -1.66
CA LEU A 96 -3.77 -16.38 -2.67
C LEU A 96 -4.42 -17.49 -3.51
N GLU A 97 -3.94 -18.72 -3.41
CA GLU A 97 -4.47 -19.92 -4.07
C GLU A 97 -5.18 -20.86 -3.08
N ASP A 98 -5.12 -20.59 -1.78
CA ASP A 98 -5.68 -21.43 -0.71
C ASP A 98 -7.19 -21.15 -0.54
N PRO A 99 -8.07 -22.14 -0.77
CA PRO A 99 -9.50 -21.97 -0.55
C PRO A 99 -9.86 -21.58 0.88
N GLU A 100 -9.13 -22.05 1.90
CA GLU A 100 -9.42 -21.70 3.29
C GLU A 100 -9.23 -20.19 3.53
N PHE A 101 -8.16 -19.63 2.98
CA PHE A 101 -7.90 -18.19 3.02
C PHE A 101 -8.91 -17.41 2.17
N LEU A 102 -9.16 -17.86 0.93
CA LEU A 102 -10.04 -17.14 0.00
C LEU A 102 -11.51 -17.13 0.46
N ASP A 103 -11.99 -18.24 1.03
CA ASP A 103 -13.38 -18.40 1.44
C ASP A 103 -13.67 -17.90 2.86
N GLU A 104 -12.66 -17.41 3.59
CA GLU A 104 -12.83 -16.85 4.93
C GLU A 104 -13.85 -15.70 4.95
N GLU A 105 -14.92 -15.87 5.73
CA GLU A 105 -15.91 -14.83 5.97
C GLU A 105 -15.41 -13.85 7.05
N SER A 106 -15.06 -12.63 6.64
CA SER A 106 -14.51 -11.64 7.56
C SER A 106 -15.62 -10.98 8.40
N GLU A 107 -15.58 -11.16 9.72
CA GLU A 107 -16.49 -10.46 10.65
C GLU A 107 -16.37 -8.93 10.53
N LEU A 108 -15.14 -8.42 10.41
CA LEU A 108 -14.85 -7.00 10.20
C LEU A 108 -15.58 -6.49 8.94
N MET A 109 -15.62 -7.31 7.89
CA MET A 109 -16.31 -6.99 6.63
C MET A 109 -17.74 -7.53 6.57
N GLY A 110 -18.34 -7.82 7.72
CA GLY A 110 -19.73 -8.26 7.84
C GLY A 110 -20.07 -9.52 7.06
N GLY A 111 -19.19 -10.53 7.15
CA GLY A 111 -19.34 -11.85 6.53
C GLY A 111 -18.88 -11.91 5.08
N GLN A 112 -18.29 -10.86 4.53
CA GLN A 112 -17.79 -10.88 3.16
C GLN A 112 -16.50 -11.72 3.06
N GLN A 113 -16.40 -12.51 2.00
CA GLN A 113 -15.16 -13.15 1.53
C GLN A 113 -14.21 -12.11 0.91
N ALA A 114 -13.68 -11.21 1.74
CA ALA A 114 -12.88 -10.06 1.30
C ALA A 114 -11.57 -10.48 0.62
N ASN A 115 -11.01 -11.61 1.01
CA ASN A 115 -9.74 -12.12 0.47
C ASN A 115 -9.82 -12.43 -1.04
N ARG A 116 -10.98 -12.82 -1.57
CA ARG A 116 -11.20 -12.97 -3.02
C ARG A 116 -10.98 -11.64 -3.76
N VAL A 117 -11.56 -10.56 -3.25
CA VAL A 117 -11.43 -9.22 -3.86
C VAL A 117 -9.98 -8.74 -3.81
N PHE A 118 -9.27 -8.99 -2.70
CA PHE A 118 -7.87 -8.62 -2.60
C PHE A 118 -6.94 -9.46 -3.50
N ALA A 119 -7.21 -10.77 -3.64
CA ALA A 119 -6.46 -11.64 -4.55
C ALA A 119 -6.64 -11.20 -6.02
N GLU A 120 -7.88 -10.88 -6.42
CA GLU A 120 -8.18 -10.32 -7.74
C GLU A 120 -7.47 -8.99 -7.96
N ALA A 121 -7.50 -8.09 -6.97
CA ALA A 121 -6.82 -6.79 -7.05
C ALA A 121 -5.28 -6.94 -7.14
N SER A 122 -4.70 -7.93 -6.47
CA SER A 122 -3.26 -8.24 -6.53
C SER A 122 -2.86 -8.73 -7.93
N ALA A 123 -3.65 -9.62 -8.54
CA ALA A 123 -3.42 -10.09 -9.91
C ALA A 123 -3.59 -8.99 -10.98
N ALA A 124 -4.30 -7.91 -10.63
CA ALA A 124 -4.64 -6.79 -11.49
C ALA A 124 -3.67 -5.60 -11.41
N VAL A 125 -2.60 -5.67 -10.60
CA VAL A 125 -1.64 -4.55 -10.44
C VAL A 125 -1.00 -4.20 -11.78
N ALA A 126 -1.08 -2.91 -12.15
CA ALA A 126 -0.49 -2.43 -13.38
C ALA A 126 1.05 -2.61 -13.39
N PRO A 127 1.64 -3.21 -14.43
CA PRO A 127 3.08 -3.31 -14.54
C PRO A 127 3.71 -1.97 -14.95
N GLY A 128 5.02 -1.84 -14.72
CA GLY A 128 5.81 -0.72 -15.26
C GLY A 128 5.88 0.54 -14.39
N TRP A 129 5.16 0.57 -13.26
CA TRP A 129 5.36 1.61 -12.25
C TRP A 129 6.73 1.49 -11.57
N GLN A 130 7.33 2.63 -11.22
CA GLN A 130 8.60 2.69 -10.49
C GLN A 130 8.55 3.83 -9.47
N TYR A 131 9.19 3.61 -8.31
CA TYR A 131 9.46 4.68 -7.37
C TYR A 131 10.66 5.52 -7.82
N LEU A 132 10.68 6.79 -7.41
CA LEU A 132 11.85 7.63 -7.61
C LEU A 132 13.03 7.15 -6.73
N PRO A 133 14.29 7.30 -7.17
CA PRO A 133 15.46 7.02 -6.32
C PRO A 133 15.54 7.96 -5.10
N ILE A 134 14.78 9.05 -5.13
CA ILE A 134 14.63 10.07 -4.10
C ILE A 134 13.19 10.13 -3.55
N GLN A 135 12.45 9.01 -3.59
CA GLN A 135 11.03 8.96 -3.22
C GLN A 135 10.73 9.52 -1.82
N VAL A 136 11.62 9.29 -0.84
CA VAL A 136 11.46 9.83 0.52
C VAL A 136 11.40 11.34 0.51
N TYR A 137 12.31 11.99 -0.23
CA TYR A 137 12.30 13.44 -0.39
C TYR A 137 11.06 13.90 -1.16
N ALA A 138 10.75 13.27 -2.29
CA ALA A 138 9.56 13.59 -3.09
C ALA A 138 8.28 13.57 -2.23
N ASN A 139 8.09 12.55 -1.40
CA ASN A 139 6.96 12.47 -0.49
C ASN A 139 6.97 13.58 0.57
N SER A 140 8.15 13.95 1.07
CA SER A 140 8.28 14.98 2.12
C SER A 140 7.84 16.37 1.68
N VAL A 141 8.03 16.70 0.39
CA VAL A 141 7.67 18.01 -0.17
C VAL A 141 6.27 18.06 -0.80
N PHE A 142 5.54 16.93 -0.83
CA PHE A 142 4.19 16.87 -1.39
C PHE A 142 3.21 17.77 -0.64
N GLY A 143 3.30 17.82 0.70
CA GLY A 143 2.41 18.64 1.52
C GLY A 143 2.56 20.14 1.25
N ASP A 144 3.79 20.61 1.08
CA ASP A 144 4.08 22.03 0.84
C ASP A 144 3.70 22.47 -0.58
N SER A 145 3.77 21.54 -1.55
CA SER A 145 3.48 21.81 -2.97
C SER A 145 2.01 21.56 -3.35
N VAL A 146 1.51 20.35 -3.13
CA VAL A 146 0.16 19.92 -3.53
C VAL A 146 -0.89 20.20 -2.44
N GLY A 147 -0.48 20.27 -1.17
CA GLY A 147 -1.40 20.50 -0.04
C GLY A 147 -2.30 21.76 -0.16
N PRO A 148 -1.80 22.92 -0.65
CA PRO A 148 -2.65 24.08 -0.91
C PRO A 148 -3.81 23.79 -1.88
N ALA A 149 -3.62 22.91 -2.86
CA ALA A 149 -4.69 22.53 -3.79
C ALA A 149 -5.81 21.74 -3.11
N LEU A 150 -5.48 20.93 -2.11
CA LEU A 150 -6.44 20.11 -1.35
C LEU A 150 -7.29 20.95 -0.37
N THR A 151 -6.85 22.17 -0.05
CA THR A 151 -7.56 23.11 0.83
C THR A 151 -8.22 24.26 0.08
N GLY A 152 -8.17 24.25 -1.26
CA GLY A 152 -8.83 25.23 -2.13
C GLY A 152 -8.00 26.48 -2.47
N GLY A 153 -6.69 26.47 -2.22
CA GLY A 153 -5.80 27.60 -2.46
C GLY A 153 -5.32 27.77 -3.91
N ILE A 154 -5.20 26.67 -4.67
CA ILE A 154 -4.72 26.65 -6.06
C ILE A 154 -5.33 25.46 -6.84
N PRO A 155 -5.32 25.46 -8.19
CA PRO A 155 -5.58 24.26 -8.99
C PRO A 155 -4.62 23.11 -8.68
N ILE A 156 -5.11 21.87 -8.70
CA ILE A 156 -4.27 20.68 -8.43
C ILE A 156 -3.16 20.49 -9.45
N ALA A 157 -3.41 20.85 -10.71
CA ALA A 157 -2.39 20.80 -11.77
C ALA A 157 -1.20 21.71 -11.45
N ASP A 158 -1.46 22.89 -10.88
CA ASP A 158 -0.41 23.85 -10.52
C ASP A 158 0.42 23.33 -9.33
N GLY A 159 -0.24 22.74 -8.33
CA GLY A 159 0.46 22.09 -7.21
C GLY A 159 1.33 20.91 -7.65
N LEU A 160 0.84 20.09 -8.57
CA LEU A 160 1.60 18.96 -9.15
C LEU A 160 2.78 19.44 -10.00
N ALA A 161 2.62 20.53 -10.77
CA ALA A 161 3.70 21.13 -11.54
C ALA A 161 4.81 21.67 -10.61
N ALA A 162 4.43 22.36 -9.53
CA ALA A 162 5.37 22.81 -8.52
C ALA A 162 6.10 21.64 -7.83
N TRP A 163 5.38 20.55 -7.55
CA TRP A 163 5.97 19.34 -6.99
C TRP A 163 7.00 18.69 -7.94
N GLN A 164 6.68 18.61 -9.23
CA GLN A 164 7.58 18.09 -10.26
C GLN A 164 8.86 18.94 -10.39
N GLU A 165 8.72 20.27 -10.36
CA GLU A 165 9.86 21.20 -10.41
C GLU A 165 10.79 21.01 -9.20
N GLU A 166 10.23 20.93 -7.99
CA GLU A 166 11.01 20.74 -6.77
C GLU A 166 11.73 19.39 -6.73
N ILE A 167 11.06 18.31 -7.14
CA ILE A 167 11.68 16.99 -7.27
C ILE A 167 12.81 17.03 -8.29
N ALA A 168 12.61 17.68 -9.44
CA ALA A 168 13.61 17.73 -10.49
C ALA A 168 14.86 18.50 -10.05
N ARG A 169 14.66 19.69 -9.45
CA ARG A 169 15.73 20.50 -8.85
C ARG A 169 16.54 19.70 -7.84
N TYR A 170 15.87 19.05 -6.89
CA TYR A 170 16.56 18.22 -5.90
C TYR A 170 17.29 17.03 -6.54
N GLY A 171 16.69 16.39 -7.53
CA GLY A 171 17.33 15.32 -8.29
C GLY A 171 18.65 15.77 -8.93
N GLU A 172 18.67 16.94 -9.56
CA GLU A 172 19.89 17.53 -10.12
C GLU A 172 20.93 17.85 -9.04
N GLU A 173 20.51 18.40 -7.90
CA GLU A 173 21.37 18.67 -6.74
C GLU A 173 21.99 17.39 -6.14
N GLN A 174 21.27 16.27 -6.20
CA GLN A 174 21.78 14.94 -5.80
C GLN A 174 22.61 14.26 -6.90
N GLY A 175 22.81 14.90 -8.06
CA GLY A 175 23.66 14.42 -9.16
C GLY A 175 22.96 13.52 -10.18
N PHE A 176 21.63 13.43 -10.16
CA PHE A 176 20.88 12.75 -11.21
C PHE A 176 20.78 13.63 -12.46
N THR A 177 20.80 13.02 -13.64
CA THR A 177 20.34 13.69 -14.87
C THR A 177 18.81 13.55 -14.92
N VAL A 178 18.10 14.66 -14.84
CA VAL A 178 16.63 14.68 -14.80
C VAL A 178 16.08 15.22 -16.12
N SER A 179 14.98 14.63 -16.58
CA SER A 179 14.19 15.17 -17.69
C SER A 179 12.73 15.24 -17.28
N THR A 180 12.12 16.42 -17.44
CA THR A 180 10.69 16.65 -17.22
C THR A 180 9.96 16.75 -18.56
N ARG A 181 8.67 16.42 -18.58
CA ARG A 181 7.75 16.63 -19.70
C ARG A 181 6.59 17.47 -19.24
#